data_AF-A0AAJ1FT53-F1
#
_entry.id   AF-A0AAJ1FT53-F1
#
_cell.length_a   1.000
_cell.length_b   1.000
_cell.length_c   1.000
_cell.angle_alpha   90.00
_cell.angle_beta   90.00
_cell.angle_gamma   90.00
#
_symmetry.space_group_name_H-M   'P 1'
#
loop_
_entity.id
_entity.type
_entity.pdbx_description
1 polymer ?
#
loop_
_entity_poly.entity_id
_entity_poly.type
_entity_poly.pdbx_seq_one_letter_code
_entity_poly.pdbx_strand_id
1 'polypeptide(L)'
;MIEAKIVKSRQGDFNLLRSGSEWFIGVLIPNFYPNSHFDVSKKFILDENDLLHKDDFDYLIRLADSIRKDWTKFSDREVKNIKVVK
;
A
#
# COMPACT_ATOMS: atom_id res chain seq x y z
N MET A 1 -2.66 -15.08 8.47
CA MET A 1 -3.36 -13.78 8.40
C MET A 1 -2.53 -12.79 9.19
N ILE A 2 -2.06 -11.72 8.54
CA ILE A 2 -1.20 -10.70 9.15
C ILE A 2 -2.09 -9.59 9.68
N GLU A 3 -1.99 -9.24 10.96
CA GLU A 3 -2.71 -8.12 11.55
C GLU A 3 -1.83 -6.87 11.51
N ALA A 4 -2.29 -5.81 10.86
CA ALA A 4 -1.51 -4.59 10.69
C ALA A 4 -2.29 -3.35 11.15
N LYS A 5 -1.63 -2.42 11.82
CA LYS A 5 -2.19 -1.14 12.26
C LYS A 5 -1.86 -0.05 11.26
N ILE A 6 -2.80 0.88 11.03
CA ILE A 6 -2.52 2.09 10.27
C ILE A 6 -1.64 3.01 11.11
N VAL A 7 -0.48 3.38 10.59
CA VAL A 7 0.45 4.32 11.23
C VAL A 7 0.31 5.72 10.64
N LYS A 8 0.17 5.82 9.31
CA LYS A 8 -0.02 7.08 8.57
C LYS A 8 -0.96 6.83 7.40
N SER A 9 -1.69 7.85 6.96
CA SER A 9 -2.52 7.76 5.77
C SER A 9 -2.63 9.09 5.05
N ARG A 10 -2.85 9.02 3.74
CA ARG A 10 -3.27 10.15 2.92
C ARG A 10 -4.47 9.69 2.10
N GLN A 11 -5.62 10.34 2.33
CA GLN A 11 -6.86 9.98 1.65
C GLN A 11 -6.69 10.06 0.12
N GLY A 12 -7.15 9.01 -0.57
CA GLY A 12 -6.98 8.87 -2.02
C GLY A 12 -5.62 8.31 -2.45
N ASP A 13 -4.59 8.42 -1.62
CA ASP A 13 -3.23 7.99 -1.95
C ASP A 13 -2.84 6.66 -1.33
N PHE A 14 -2.60 6.63 -0.02
CA PHE A 14 -2.06 5.44 0.64
C PHE A 14 -2.45 5.31 2.11
N ASN A 15 -2.32 4.08 2.62
CA ASN A 15 -2.25 3.77 4.04
C ASN A 15 -0.91 3.09 4.34
N LEU A 16 -0.12 3.67 5.24
CA LEU A 16 1.09 3.03 5.75
C LEU A 16 0.68 2.15 6.94
N LEU A 17 0.98 0.87 6.83
CA LEU A 17 0.59 -0.17 7.78
C LEU A 17 1.83 -0.75 8.46
N ARG A 18 1.69 -1.18 9.71
CA ARG A 18 2.74 -1.88 10.45
C ARG A 18 2.21 -3.16 11.11
N SER A 19 2.95 -4.25 10.95
CA SER A 19 2.73 -5.52 11.67
C SER A 19 4.06 -5.99 12.25
N GLY A 20 4.22 -5.96 13.57
CA GLY A 20 5.50 -6.25 14.22
C GLY A 20 6.64 -5.35 13.70
N SER A 21 7.65 -5.96 13.07
CA SER A 21 8.77 -5.27 12.42
C SER A 21 8.52 -4.93 10.94
N GLU A 22 7.48 -5.50 10.33
CA GLU A 22 7.20 -5.34 8.91
C GLU A 22 6.34 -4.10 8.66
N TRP A 23 6.59 -3.46 7.52
CA TRP A 23 5.85 -2.32 7.04
C TRP A 23 5.24 -2.61 5.69
N PHE A 24 4.05 -2.07 5.47
CA PHE A 24 3.32 -2.26 4.22
C PHE A 24 2.72 -0.93 3.77
N ILE A 25 2.59 -0.76 2.47
CA ILE A 25 1.81 0.33 1.87
C ILE A 25 0.56 -0.25 1.21
N GLY A 26 -0.60 0.25 1.65
CA GLY A 26 -1.89 -0.03 1.04
C GLY A 26 -2.22 1.07 0.02
N VAL A 27 -2.53 0.67 -1.21
CA VAL A 27 -2.84 1.59 -2.32
C VAL A 27 -4.17 1.19 -2.95
N LEU A 28 -4.99 2.18 -3.31
CA LEU A 28 -6.20 1.99 -4.08
C LEU A 28 -5.86 1.98 -5.57
N ILE A 29 -6.15 0.86 -6.24
CA ILE A 29 -5.98 0.70 -7.68
C ILE A 29 -7.34 0.91 -8.35
N PRO A 30 -7.44 1.84 -9.31
CA PRO A 30 -8.66 2.04 -10.07
C PRO A 30 -9.06 0.75 -10.78
N ASN A 31 -10.30 0.30 -10.56
CA ASN A 31 -10.83 -0.84 -11.30
C ASN A 31 -11.52 -0.34 -12.57
N PHE A 32 -10.85 -0.48 -13.72
CA PHE A 32 -11.39 -0.04 -15.01
C PHE A 32 -12.42 -1.01 -15.62
N TYR A 33 -12.93 -1.98 -14.85
CA TYR A 33 -13.99 -2.87 -15.33
C TYR A 33 -15.31 -2.10 -15.50
N PRO A 34 -15.99 -2.22 -16.67
CA PRO A 34 -17.30 -1.63 -16.86
C PRO A 34 -18.26 -2.13 -15.77
N ASN A 35 -18.87 -1.19 -15.03
CA ASN A 35 -19.77 -1.42 -13.88
C ASN A 35 -19.14 -1.75 -12.52
N SER A 36 -17.81 -1.64 -12.35
CA SER A 36 -17.20 -1.65 -11.02
C SER A 36 -17.00 -0.23 -10.50
N HIS A 37 -17.76 0.16 -9.49
CA HIS A 37 -17.61 1.45 -8.80
C HIS A 37 -16.60 1.42 -7.65
N PHE A 38 -15.81 0.35 -7.53
CA PHE A 38 -14.95 0.12 -6.36
C PHE A 38 -13.50 -0.04 -6.76
N ASP A 39 -12.65 0.82 -6.22
CA ASP A 39 -11.21 0.66 -6.27
C ASP A 39 -10.77 -0.60 -5.53
N VAL A 40 -9.78 -1.30 -6.07
CA VAL A 40 -9.20 -2.49 -5.44
C VAL A 40 -8.08 -2.04 -4.51
N SER A 41 -8.24 -2.29 -3.21
CA SER A 41 -7.17 -2.05 -2.24
C SER A 41 -6.15 -3.19 -2.27
N LYS A 42 -4.97 -2.91 -2.83
CA LYS A 42 -3.79 -3.80 -2.77
C LYS A 42 -2.83 -3.35 -1.67
N LYS A 43 -2.06 -4.29 -1.12
CA LYS A 43 -1.07 -4.04 -0.07
C LYS A 43 0.26 -4.62 -0.49
N PHE A 44 1.33 -3.89 -0.24
CA PHE A 44 2.69 -4.25 -0.66
C PHE A 44 3.64 -4.14 0.52
N ILE A 45 4.51 -5.12 0.74
CA ILE A 45 5.57 -5.03 1.76
C ILE A 45 6.60 -3.98 1.32
N LEU A 46 7.10 -3.16 2.25
CA LEU A 46 8.16 -2.20 2.00
C LEU A 46 9.52 -2.90 1.99
N ASP A 47 10.34 -2.60 0.99
CA ASP A 47 11.71 -3.09 0.92
C ASP A 47 12.68 -2.20 1.74
N GLU A 48 13.96 -2.56 1.75
CA GLU A 48 14.98 -1.82 2.51
C GLU A 48 15.05 -0.35 2.13
N ASN A 49 14.94 -0.02 0.84
CA ASN A 49 14.99 1.36 0.36
C ASN A 49 13.76 2.14 0.83
N ASP A 50 12.57 1.56 0.71
CA ASP A 50 11.35 2.18 1.20
C ASP A 50 11.38 2.42 2.72
N LEU A 51 11.98 1.50 3.48
CA LEU A 51 12.09 1.61 4.93
C LEU A 51 13.00 2.78 5.37
N LEU A 52 14.02 3.11 4.58
CA LEU A 52 14.85 4.31 4.79
C LEU A 52 14.02 5.59 4.65
N HIS A 53 13.00 5.57 3.78
CA HIS A 53 12.16 6.72 3.45
C HIS A 53 10.73 6.64 4.01
N LYS A 54 10.41 5.68 4.88
CA LYS A 54 9.05 5.49 5.44
C LYS A 54 8.51 6.70 6.22
N ASP A 55 9.40 7.60 6.64
CA ASP A 55 9.04 8.82 7.37
C ASP A 55 8.95 10.05 6.45
N ASP A 56 9.42 9.94 5.20
CA ASP A 56 9.27 10.92 4.14
C ASP A 56 7.90 10.77 3.47
N PHE A 57 7.03 11.76 3.70
CA PHE A 57 5.66 11.72 3.20
C PHE A 57 5.58 11.87 1.68
N ASP A 58 6.44 12.70 1.09
CA ASP A 58 6.48 12.93 -0.36
C ASP A 58 6.99 11.69 -1.10
N TYR A 59 7.94 10.98 -0.50
CA TYR A 59 8.37 9.67 -0.98
C TYR A 59 7.21 8.68 -1.05
N LEU A 60 6.45 8.54 0.05
CA LEU A 60 5.32 7.60 0.12
C LEU A 60 4.22 7.93 -0.88
N ILE A 61 3.97 9.22 -1.14
CA ILE A 61 3.04 9.68 -2.18
C ILE A 61 3.52 9.22 -3.57
N ARG A 62 4.80 9.43 -3.89
CA ARG A 62 5.39 9.02 -5.19
C ARG A 62 5.41 7.51 -5.37
N LEU A 63 5.69 6.77 -4.28
CA LEU A 63 5.62 5.31 -4.27
C LEU A 63 4.21 4.83 -4.56
N ALA A 64 3.20 5.38 -3.88
CA ALA A 64 1.80 5.04 -4.10
C ALA A 64 1.33 5.35 -5.52
N ASP A 65 1.72 6.50 -6.09
CA ASP A 65 1.43 6.86 -7.47
C ASP A 65 2.09 5.89 -8.48
N SER A 66 3.34 5.50 -8.22
CA SER A 66 4.06 4.54 -9.05
C SER A 66 3.39 3.15 -9.04
N ILE A 67 3.01 2.68 -7.85
CA ILE A 67 2.24 1.44 -7.68
C ILE A 67 0.89 1.54 -8.39
N ARG A 68 0.19 2.67 -8.28
CA ARG A 68 -1.12 2.84 -8.93
C ARG A 68 -1.03 2.78 -10.45
N LYS A 69 0.02 3.38 -11.02
CA LYS A 69 0.27 3.39 -12.47
C LYS A 69 0.58 2.00 -13.01
N ASP A 70 1.35 1.21 -12.28
CA ASP A 70 1.74 -0.14 -12.70
C ASP A 70 2.00 -1.05 -11.50
N TRP A 71 0.92 -1.56 -10.90
CA TRP A 71 1.01 -2.42 -9.71
C TRP A 71 1.64 -3.78 -10.01
N THR A 72 1.65 -4.20 -11.29
CA THR A 72 2.18 -5.50 -11.69
C THR A 72 3.69 -5.59 -11.48
N LYS A 73 4.40 -4.45 -11.59
CA LYS A 73 5.83 -4.32 -11.26
C LYS A 73 6.16 -4.56 -9.80
N PHE A 74 5.17 -4.46 -8.91
CA PHE A 74 5.32 -4.68 -7.46
C PHE A 74 4.68 -6.00 -7.02
N SER A 75 4.36 -6.90 -7.95
CA SER A 75 3.61 -8.12 -7.66
C SER A 75 4.35 -9.11 -6.75
N ASP A 76 5.68 -9.12 -6.80
CA ASP A 76 6.58 -9.85 -5.90
C ASP A 76 6.47 -9.39 -4.45
N ARG A 77 6.07 -8.12 -4.26
CA ARG A 77 5.88 -7.48 -2.95
C ARG A 77 4.42 -7.50 -2.49
N GLU A 78 3.46 -7.94 -3.31
CA GLU A 78 2.04 -7.91 -2.98
C GLU A 78 1.68 -8.93 -1.89
N VAL A 79 0.96 -8.47 -0.85
CA VAL A 79 0.50 -9.31 0.26
C VAL A 79 -1.02 -9.32 0.32
N LYS A 80 -1.61 -10.49 0.12
CA LYS A 80 -3.08 -10.67 0.03
C LYS A 80 -3.78 -10.81 1.39
N ASN A 81 -3.10 -11.40 2.38
CA ASN A 81 -3.71 -11.80 3.66
C ASN A 81 -3.40 -10.82 4.81
N ILE A 82 -3.62 -9.52 4.60
CA ILE A 82 -3.51 -8.48 5.63
C ILE A 82 -4.90 -8.06 6.12
N LYS A 83 -5.11 -8.16 7.43
CA LYS A 83 -6.26 -7.61 8.15
C LYS A 83 -5.83 -6.31 8.84
N VAL A 84 -6.46 -5.21 8.46
CA VAL A 84 -6.22 -3.92 9.12
C VAL A 84 -6.98 -3.90 10.44
N VAL A 85 -6.27 -3.72 11.54
CA VAL A 85 -6.84 -3.61 12.89
C VAL A 85 -6.76 -2.16 13.37
N LYS A 86 -7.79 -1.72 14.09
CA LYS A 86 -7.84 -0.39 14.72
C LYS A 86 -6.96 -0.33 15.96
#